data_AF-W8T469-F1
#
_entry.id   AF-W8T469-F1
#
_cell.length_a   1.000
_cell.length_b   1.000
_cell.length_c   1.000
_cell.angle_alpha   90.00
_cell.angle_beta   90.00
_cell.angle_gamma   90.00
#
_symmetry.space_group_name_H-M   'P 1'
#
loop_
_entity.id
_entity.type
_entity.pdbx_description
1 polymer ?
#
loop_
_entity_poly.entity_id
_entity_poly.type
_entity_poly.pdbx_seq_one_letter_code
_entity_poly.pdbx_strand_id
1 'polypeptide(L)'
;MHHGSQEPGQRVRSGRNASFLGAAHAADKEPPIHRDYKGKAACSARGRKALSRGHGKERKEREPLLRPGRKAYALHRRRHTGRGLDDGILKDLLELIIELVYPRGIKCIACKAPIPVENTYSLCRECFCAAKFIKKGCEICGKPLPEIYHEQRCPDCEEAQYCFERALCCMEYTDEVHRLIYSLKYGGRTYMAGSLARIMADKLEYEGVLCELCDMIVPVPLSKSRLRRRGFNQAGLIAEELSRLTGWPHIDAAERLRDTRFLSGLSRHERRSELSGVFRLKSEYKEQIEGKKILIVDDIFTTGATASELALVLKGEGAASVYAICLATGRNIY
;
A
#
# COMPACT_ATOMS: atom_id res chain seq x y z
N MET A 1 2.84 57.79 -36.21
CA MET A 1 2.64 57.73 -37.68
C MET A 1 4.01 57.76 -38.33
N HIS A 2 4.20 56.96 -39.40
CA HIS A 2 5.46 56.63 -40.11
C HIS A 2 6.43 55.70 -39.35
N HIS A 3 7.06 54.66 -39.93
CA HIS A 3 6.98 54.08 -41.27
C HIS A 3 7.65 52.67 -41.32
N GLY A 4 7.08 51.76 -42.13
CA GLY A 4 7.76 50.75 -42.97
C GLY A 4 8.20 49.41 -42.35
N SER A 5 8.26 48.26 -43.04
CA SER A 5 7.84 47.81 -44.38
C SER A 5 8.02 46.27 -44.43
N GLN A 6 7.25 45.60 -45.31
CA GLN A 6 7.51 44.31 -46.01
C GLN A 6 7.12 42.91 -45.42
N GLU A 7 6.17 42.31 -46.18
CA GLU A 7 5.76 40.91 -46.46
C GLU A 7 6.90 39.97 -46.97
N PRO A 8 6.74 38.64 -47.31
CA PRO A 8 5.60 37.90 -47.93
C PRO A 8 5.41 36.43 -47.42
N GLY A 9 4.53 35.54 -47.92
CA GLY A 9 3.52 35.52 -48.97
C GLY A 9 2.95 34.10 -49.21
N GLN A 10 1.72 34.09 -49.74
CA GLN A 10 1.09 33.16 -50.70
C GLN A 10 0.47 31.78 -50.34
N ARG A 11 -0.74 31.63 -50.93
CA ARG A 11 -1.75 30.56 -50.97
C ARG A 11 -1.47 29.55 -52.09
N VAL A 12 -2.08 28.34 -52.03
CA VAL A 12 -2.71 27.67 -53.20
C VAL A 12 -3.91 26.78 -52.77
N ARG A 13 -4.92 26.67 -53.64
CA ARG A 13 -6.21 25.94 -53.54
C ARG A 13 -6.20 24.59 -54.30
N SER A 14 -7.13 23.70 -53.90
CA SER A 14 -8.03 22.80 -54.68
C SER A 14 -7.53 21.65 -55.56
N GLY A 15 -8.25 20.50 -55.47
CA GLY A 15 -8.40 19.50 -56.54
C GLY A 15 -9.09 18.19 -56.09
N ARG A 16 -10.11 17.72 -56.81
CA ARG A 16 -10.88 16.46 -56.60
C ARG A 16 -10.41 15.33 -57.54
N ASN A 17 -10.70 14.08 -57.14
CA ASN A 17 -11.21 12.90 -57.89
C ASN A 17 -10.41 11.58 -57.76
N ALA A 18 -11.15 10.54 -57.29
CA ALA A 18 -11.28 9.12 -57.71
C ALA A 18 -10.15 8.44 -58.54
N SER A 19 -9.80 7.15 -58.44
CA SER A 19 -10.50 5.92 -57.98
C SER A 19 -9.55 4.69 -58.00
N PHE A 20 -10.03 3.54 -57.49
CA PHE A 20 -9.75 2.13 -57.86
C PHE A 20 -8.93 1.17 -56.94
N LEU A 21 -9.69 0.20 -56.37
CA LEU A 21 -9.47 -1.25 -56.14
C LEU A 21 -8.26 -1.82 -55.35
N GLY A 22 -8.58 -2.67 -54.35
CA GLY A 22 -7.69 -3.72 -53.84
C GLY A 22 -8.12 -4.31 -52.50
N ALA A 23 -8.95 -5.37 -52.51
CA ALA A 23 -9.33 -6.15 -51.34
C ALA A 23 -8.24 -7.16 -50.94
N ALA A 24 -8.08 -7.47 -49.64
CA ALA A 24 -7.80 -8.82 -49.14
C ALA A 24 -7.85 -8.89 -47.59
N HIS A 25 -8.64 -9.84 -47.08
CA HIS A 25 -8.58 -10.39 -45.72
C HIS A 25 -7.20 -10.95 -45.38
N ALA A 26 -6.74 -10.77 -44.15
CA ALA A 26 -5.80 -11.68 -43.50
C ALA A 26 -6.08 -11.73 -42.00
N ALA A 27 -6.39 -12.94 -41.54
CA ALA A 27 -6.75 -13.35 -40.20
C ALA A 27 -5.77 -12.89 -39.10
N ASP A 28 -6.34 -12.42 -37.99
CA ASP A 28 -5.69 -12.33 -36.68
C ASP A 28 -5.26 -13.74 -36.24
N LYS A 29 -3.96 -14.02 -36.31
CA LYS A 29 -3.34 -15.16 -35.63
C LYS A 29 -2.90 -14.71 -34.25
N GLU A 30 -3.63 -15.19 -33.24
CA GLU A 30 -3.25 -15.16 -31.83
C GLU A 30 -1.82 -15.72 -31.64
N PRO A 31 -0.94 -15.05 -30.88
CA PRO A 31 0.33 -15.65 -30.50
C PRO A 31 0.12 -16.75 -29.45
N PRO A 32 0.90 -17.84 -29.49
CA PRO A 32 0.65 -19.04 -28.71
C PRO A 32 0.87 -18.80 -27.21
N ILE A 33 -0.16 -19.13 -26.44
CA ILE A 33 -0.15 -19.20 -24.98
C ILE A 33 0.76 -20.38 -24.58
N HIS A 34 1.95 -20.09 -24.05
CA HIS A 34 2.77 -21.12 -23.44
C HIS A 34 2.10 -21.65 -22.16
N ARG A 35 1.64 -22.90 -22.27
CA ARG A 35 1.29 -23.80 -21.16
C ARG A 35 2.56 -24.17 -20.40
N ASP A 36 2.58 -23.90 -19.10
CA ASP A 36 2.71 -24.90 -18.02
C ASP A 36 3.05 -24.22 -16.69
N TYR A 37 1.99 -23.83 -15.96
CA TYR A 37 2.06 -23.66 -14.51
C TYR A 37 0.98 -24.56 -13.91
N LYS A 38 1.32 -25.84 -13.72
CA LYS A 38 0.51 -26.77 -12.92
C LYS A 38 0.73 -26.45 -11.44
N GLY A 39 -0.09 -25.55 -10.92
CA GLY A 39 -0.24 -25.25 -9.50
C GLY A 39 -1.66 -24.78 -9.26
N LYS A 40 -2.61 -25.72 -9.17
CA LYS A 40 -4.02 -25.43 -8.90
C LYS A 40 -4.17 -24.93 -7.45
N ALA A 41 -4.11 -23.62 -7.24
CA ALA A 41 -4.80 -22.95 -6.15
C ALA A 41 -5.97 -22.17 -6.76
N ALA A 42 -7.05 -22.89 -7.12
CA ALA A 42 -8.31 -22.22 -7.41
C ALA A 42 -8.78 -21.55 -6.11
N CYS A 43 -9.05 -20.25 -6.17
CA CYS A 43 -9.66 -19.49 -5.07
C CYS A 43 -11.02 -20.14 -4.77
N SER A 44 -11.06 -21.07 -3.81
CA SER A 44 -12.28 -21.81 -3.51
C SER A 44 -13.21 -20.90 -2.71
N ALA A 45 -14.27 -20.43 -3.36
CA ALA A 45 -15.43 -19.88 -2.71
C ALA A 45 -16.05 -20.95 -1.80
N ARG A 46 -15.74 -20.94 -0.50
CA ARG A 46 -16.55 -21.63 0.51
C ARG A 46 -17.25 -20.58 1.35
N GLY A 47 -18.53 -20.43 1.07
CA GLY A 47 -19.41 -19.44 1.67
C GLY A 47 -19.61 -19.64 3.16
N ARG A 48 -20.02 -18.56 3.82
CA ARG A 48 -20.85 -18.64 5.02
C ARG A 48 -22.13 -17.86 4.75
N LYS A 49 -23.22 -18.61 4.85
CA LYS A 49 -24.60 -18.18 4.74
C LYS A 49 -24.88 -17.06 5.74
N ALA A 50 -25.59 -16.04 5.25
CA ALA A 50 -26.31 -15.08 6.07
C ALA A 50 -27.27 -15.83 7.01
N LEU A 51 -27.16 -15.56 8.30
CA LEU A 51 -28.20 -15.83 9.29
C LEU A 51 -28.74 -14.48 9.74
N SER A 52 -29.79 -14.05 9.07
CA SER A 52 -30.70 -13.02 9.56
C SER A 52 -31.56 -13.62 10.68
N ARG A 53 -31.51 -13.00 11.87
CA ARG A 53 -32.61 -13.02 12.84
C ARG A 53 -32.40 -11.88 13.82
N GLY A 54 -33.33 -10.93 13.76
CA GLY A 54 -33.29 -9.70 14.55
C GLY A 54 -33.60 -9.94 16.02
N HIS A 55 -33.07 -9.05 16.86
CA HIS A 55 -33.70 -8.59 18.08
C HIS A 55 -33.25 -7.16 18.33
N GLY A 56 -34.20 -6.23 18.27
CA GLY A 56 -34.00 -4.85 18.66
C GLY A 56 -33.69 -4.76 20.15
N LYS A 57 -32.62 -4.06 20.48
CA LYS A 57 -32.48 -3.34 21.75
C LYS A 57 -31.76 -2.03 21.46
N GLU A 58 -32.48 -0.95 21.73
CA GLU A 58 -32.02 0.44 21.72
C GLU A 58 -30.68 0.54 22.45
N ARG A 59 -29.63 0.95 21.74
CA ARG A 59 -28.35 1.34 22.34
C ARG A 59 -28.38 2.85 22.53
N LYS A 60 -28.62 3.27 23.78
CA LYS A 60 -28.44 4.64 24.24
C LYS A 60 -27.13 5.21 23.70
N GLU A 61 -27.22 6.38 23.07
CA GLU A 61 -26.11 7.22 22.66
C GLU A 61 -25.14 7.38 23.84
N ARG A 62 -23.89 6.94 23.63
CA ARG A 62 -22.76 7.30 24.49
C ARG A 62 -21.81 8.11 23.63
N GLU A 63 -21.85 9.41 23.85
CA GLU A 63 -20.88 10.39 23.39
C GLU A 63 -19.46 9.97 23.82
N PRO A 64 -18.49 9.77 22.92
CA PRO A 64 -17.12 9.48 23.32
C PRO A 64 -16.38 10.79 23.57
N LEU A 65 -16.31 11.17 24.85
CA LEU A 65 -15.30 12.09 25.37
C LEU A 65 -13.90 11.59 24.97
N LEU A 66 -13.30 12.25 23.98
CA LEU A 66 -11.88 12.14 23.64
C LEU A 66 -11.05 12.57 24.85
N ARG A 67 -10.61 11.60 25.66
CA ARG A 67 -9.49 11.76 26.58
C ARG A 67 -8.26 11.10 25.96
N PRO A 68 -7.09 11.76 25.93
CA PRO A 68 -5.86 11.16 25.43
C PRO A 68 -5.35 10.15 26.47
N GLY A 69 -5.79 8.90 26.35
CA GLY A 69 -5.29 7.80 27.15
C GLY A 69 -3.98 7.27 26.58
N ARG A 70 -2.85 7.67 27.18
CA ARG A 70 -1.58 6.96 27.05
C ARG A 70 -1.78 5.52 27.54
N LYS A 71 -2.09 4.59 26.64
CA LYS A 71 -1.87 3.17 26.92
C LYS A 71 -0.56 2.79 26.26
N ALA A 72 0.46 2.71 27.10
CA ALA A 72 1.79 2.24 26.74
C ALA A 72 1.65 0.86 26.10
N TYR A 73 2.13 0.72 24.87
CA TYR A 73 2.39 -0.59 24.28
C TYR A 73 3.25 -1.36 25.28
N ALA A 74 2.70 -2.43 25.86
CA ALA A 74 3.46 -3.33 26.70
C ALA A 74 4.53 -3.95 25.81
N LEU A 75 5.76 -3.45 25.94
CA LEU A 75 6.96 -4.00 25.34
C LEU A 75 7.06 -5.46 25.76
N HIS A 76 6.64 -6.37 24.88
CA HIS A 76 6.94 -7.79 25.01
C HIS A 76 8.47 -7.93 24.91
N ARG A 77 9.15 -7.95 26.06
CA ARG A 77 10.57 -8.25 26.17
C ARG A 77 10.82 -9.64 25.58
N ARG A 78 11.33 -9.71 24.35
CA ARG A 78 11.93 -10.94 23.83
C ARG A 78 13.20 -11.23 24.65
N ARG A 79 13.30 -12.45 25.16
CA ARG A 79 14.54 -13.00 25.70
C ARG A 79 15.52 -13.14 24.52
N HIS A 80 16.52 -12.27 24.46
CA HIS A 80 17.65 -12.44 23.54
C HIS A 80 18.51 -13.61 24.06
N THR A 81 18.41 -14.75 23.39
CA THR A 81 19.43 -15.80 23.46
C THR A 81 20.63 -15.36 22.62
N GLY A 82 21.66 -14.85 23.31
CA GLY A 82 23.09 -14.80 22.98
C GLY A 82 23.56 -14.59 21.53
N ARG A 83 24.22 -13.44 21.28
CA ARG A 83 25.59 -13.32 20.74
C ARG A 83 26.00 -11.85 20.52
N GLY A 84 27.19 -11.47 21.00
CA GLY A 84 27.96 -10.24 20.67
C GLY A 84 27.59 -8.98 21.47
N LEU A 85 28.48 -8.51 22.35
CA LEU A 85 28.23 -7.42 23.31
C LEU A 85 28.69 -6.01 22.86
N ASP A 86 29.24 -5.86 21.65
CA ASP A 86 30.05 -4.66 21.35
C ASP A 86 29.45 -3.77 20.23
N ASP A 87 28.79 -4.36 19.21
CA ASP A 87 28.26 -3.62 18.05
C ASP A 87 26.95 -2.87 18.35
N GLY A 88 26.14 -3.37 19.29
CA GLY A 88 24.83 -2.78 19.63
C GLY A 88 24.95 -1.46 20.38
N ILE A 89 25.87 -1.39 21.34
CA ILE A 89 26.07 -0.20 22.19
C ILE A 89 26.63 0.96 21.35
N LEU A 90 27.58 0.67 20.45
CA LEU A 90 28.16 1.68 19.58
C LEU A 90 27.11 2.25 18.62
N LYS A 91 26.22 1.40 18.09
CA LYS A 91 25.11 1.81 17.23
C LYS A 91 24.10 2.67 17.99
N ASP A 92 23.71 2.27 19.19
CA ASP A 92 22.78 3.02 20.04
C ASP A 92 23.36 4.39 20.44
N LEU A 93 24.66 4.46 20.74
CA LEU A 93 25.36 5.70 21.06
C LEU A 93 25.47 6.63 19.84
N LEU A 94 25.74 6.06 18.65
CA LEU A 94 25.78 6.80 17.40
C LEU A 94 24.40 7.35 17.04
N GLU A 95 23.33 6.58 17.25
CA GLU A 95 21.95 7.03 17.05
C GLU A 95 21.60 8.19 17.98
N LEU A 96 22.00 8.12 19.26
CA LEU A 96 21.85 9.21 20.24
C LEU A 96 22.59 10.49 19.82
N ILE A 97 23.83 10.37 19.35
CA ILE A 97 24.62 11.53 18.88
C ILE A 97 23.99 12.13 17.62
N ILE A 98 23.51 11.31 16.69
CA ILE A 98 22.81 11.78 15.49
C ILE A 98 21.51 12.49 15.87
N GLU A 99 20.75 11.99 16.85
CA GLU A 99 19.56 12.68 17.35
C GLU A 99 19.87 14.01 18.05
N LEU A 100 21.01 14.11 18.73
CA LEU A 100 21.44 15.35 19.38
C LEU A 100 21.85 16.41 18.35
N VAL A 101 22.59 16.02 17.31
CA VAL A 101 23.10 16.95 16.27
C VAL A 101 22.03 17.26 15.21
N TYR A 102 21.16 16.30 14.92
CA TYR A 102 20.05 16.42 13.97
C TYR A 102 18.76 15.82 14.55
N PRO A 103 18.06 16.54 15.43
CA PRO A 103 16.85 16.02 16.06
C PRO A 103 15.82 15.65 14.99
N ARG A 104 15.54 14.35 14.89
CA ARG A 104 14.45 13.83 14.06
C ARG A 104 13.14 14.35 14.65
N GLY A 105 12.19 14.75 13.80
CA GLY A 105 10.86 15.16 14.26
C GLY A 105 10.67 16.63 14.63
N ILE A 106 11.62 17.54 14.34
CA ILE A 106 11.41 19.00 14.48
C ILE A 106 10.90 19.69 13.22
N LYS A 107 10.82 18.97 12.11
CA LYS A 107 10.28 19.46 10.82
C LYS A 107 9.23 18.50 10.29
N CYS A 108 8.15 19.07 9.75
CA CYS A 108 7.08 18.33 9.10
C CYS A 108 7.64 17.48 7.95
N ILE A 109 7.33 16.17 7.95
CA ILE A 109 7.82 15.25 6.93
C ILE A 109 7.25 15.57 5.54
N ALA A 110 6.08 16.22 5.46
CA ALA A 110 5.44 16.66 4.22
C ALA A 110 5.98 18.02 3.71
N CYS A 111 5.79 19.10 4.48
CA CYS A 111 6.04 20.48 4.03
C CYS A 111 7.32 21.12 4.58
N LYS A 112 8.04 20.44 5.50
CA LYS A 112 9.24 20.96 6.19
C LYS A 112 9.05 22.14 7.14
N ALA A 113 7.81 22.58 7.36
CA ALA A 113 7.50 23.56 8.40
C ALA A 113 7.99 23.07 9.78
N PRO A 114 8.46 23.96 10.66
CA PRO A 114 8.83 23.60 12.02
C PRO A 114 7.65 22.97 12.76
N ILE A 115 7.93 21.96 13.58
CA ILE A 115 6.94 21.30 14.43
C ILE A 115 7.51 21.11 15.85
N PRO A 116 6.66 21.02 16.88
CA PRO A 116 7.10 20.67 18.22
C PRO A 116 7.77 19.28 18.25
N VAL A 117 8.74 19.10 19.15
CA VAL A 117 9.47 17.83 19.33
C VAL A 117 8.51 16.67 19.64
N GLU A 118 7.44 16.93 20.38
CA GLU A 118 6.45 15.93 20.82
C GLU A 118 5.42 15.52 19.74
N ASN A 119 5.70 15.76 18.46
CA ASN A 119 4.77 15.47 17.38
C ASN A 119 4.82 13.99 16.92
N THR A 120 3.81 13.20 17.33
CA THR A 120 3.70 11.76 17.08
C THR A 120 3.92 11.34 15.62
N TYR A 121 3.35 12.09 14.66
CA TYR A 121 3.38 11.72 13.24
C TYR A 121 4.41 12.51 12.44
N SER A 122 5.16 13.39 13.09
CA SER A 122 6.02 14.38 12.46
C SER A 122 5.31 15.18 11.34
N LEU A 123 4.02 15.49 11.51
CA LEU A 123 3.20 16.27 10.59
C LEU A 123 2.75 17.56 11.27
N CYS A 124 2.94 18.72 10.61
CA CYS A 124 2.33 19.96 11.08
C CYS A 124 0.80 19.86 11.00
N ARG A 125 0.10 20.75 11.72
CA ARG A 125 -1.36 20.73 11.82
C ARG A 125 -2.03 20.78 10.44
N GLU A 126 -1.52 21.61 9.55
CA GLU A 126 -2.05 21.80 8.19
C GLU A 126 -1.93 20.50 7.38
N CYS A 127 -0.75 19.87 7.39
CA CYS A 127 -0.52 18.62 6.67
C CYS A 127 -1.28 17.44 7.29
N PHE A 128 -1.40 17.40 8.61
CA PHE A 128 -2.21 16.39 9.30
C PHE A 128 -3.68 16.49 8.90
N CYS A 129 -4.26 17.69 8.91
CA CYS A 129 -5.64 17.91 8.49
C CYS A 129 -5.87 17.58 7.00
N ALA A 130 -4.91 17.93 6.14
CA ALA A 130 -5.01 17.72 4.70
C ALA A 130 -4.79 16.25 4.27
N ALA A 131 -4.21 15.41 5.14
CA ALA A 131 -3.95 14.00 4.86
C ALA A 131 -5.23 13.12 4.80
N LYS A 132 -6.39 13.63 5.24
CA LYS A 132 -7.70 12.96 5.16
C LYS A 132 -7.66 11.49 5.60
N PHE A 133 -7.52 11.28 6.91
CA PHE A 133 -7.50 9.95 7.52
C PHE A 133 -8.85 9.22 7.36
N ILE A 134 -8.78 7.94 7.00
CA ILE A 134 -9.94 7.09 6.77
C ILE A 134 -10.44 6.53 8.10
N LYS A 135 -11.52 7.10 8.61
CA LYS A 135 -12.20 6.62 9.83
C LYS A 135 -13.11 5.42 9.56
N LYS A 136 -13.85 5.46 8.46
CA LYS A 136 -14.77 4.41 8.01
C LYS A 136 -14.33 3.94 6.63
N GLY A 137 -13.84 2.70 6.56
CA GLY A 137 -13.36 2.09 5.32
C GLY A 137 -14.17 0.84 4.96
N CYS A 138 -14.15 0.48 3.68
CA CYS A 138 -14.69 -0.77 3.17
C CYS A 138 -14.05 -1.95 3.91
N GLU A 139 -14.87 -2.91 4.36
CA GLU A 139 -14.40 -4.07 5.11
C GLU A 139 -13.44 -4.97 4.31
N ILE A 140 -13.48 -4.90 2.98
CA ILE A 140 -12.61 -5.70 2.09
C ILE A 140 -11.38 -4.92 1.65
N CYS A 141 -11.53 -3.75 1.03
CA CYS A 141 -10.42 -3.04 0.40
C CYS A 141 -9.89 -1.83 1.18
N GLY A 142 -10.57 -1.42 2.26
CA GLY A 142 -10.18 -0.27 3.07
C GLY A 142 -10.44 1.10 2.43
N LYS A 143 -11.04 1.17 1.23
CA LYS A 143 -11.45 2.44 0.60
C LYS A 143 -12.41 3.23 1.49
N PRO A 144 -12.32 4.57 1.53
CA PRO A 144 -13.19 5.39 2.36
C PRO A 144 -14.66 5.18 1.97
N LEU A 145 -15.51 5.00 2.97
CA LEU A 145 -16.96 4.99 2.82
C LEU A 145 -17.51 6.28 3.42
N PRO A 146 -18.42 7.00 2.73
CA PRO A 146 -19.12 8.13 3.31
C PRO A 146 -19.81 7.76 4.62
N GLU A 147 -19.94 8.72 5.52
CA GLU A 147 -20.59 8.47 6.82
C GLU A 147 -22.03 8.00 6.64
N ILE A 148 -22.75 8.62 5.70
CA ILE A 148 -24.11 8.27 5.28
C ILE A 148 -24.23 6.92 4.55
N TYR A 149 -23.12 6.30 4.16
CA TYR A 149 -23.14 5.05 3.40
C TYR A 149 -23.40 3.87 4.34
N HIS A 150 -24.55 3.22 4.22
CA HIS A 150 -24.99 2.21 5.21
C HIS A 150 -24.33 0.84 5.04
N GLU A 151 -23.85 0.51 3.84
CA GLU A 151 -23.20 -0.76 3.56
C GLU A 151 -21.75 -0.79 4.09
N GLN A 152 -21.25 -1.99 4.41
CA GLN A 152 -19.87 -2.19 4.88
C GLN A 152 -18.88 -2.38 3.71
N ARG A 153 -19.38 -2.61 2.49
CA ARG A 153 -18.58 -2.84 1.28
C ARG A 153 -18.81 -1.73 0.27
N CYS A 154 -17.74 -1.30 -0.39
CA CYS A 154 -17.88 -0.38 -1.51
C CYS A 154 -18.30 -1.11 -2.81
N PRO A 155 -18.85 -0.38 -3.81
CA PRO A 155 -19.26 -0.96 -5.09
C PRO A 155 -18.15 -1.75 -5.80
N ASP A 156 -16.92 -1.24 -5.75
CA ASP A 156 -15.74 -1.90 -6.32
C ASP A 156 -15.45 -3.29 -5.76
N CYS A 157 -16.01 -3.63 -4.59
CA CYS A 157 -15.81 -4.89 -3.88
C CYS A 157 -17.03 -5.82 -3.94
N GLU A 158 -18.14 -5.40 -4.56
CA GLU A 158 -19.30 -6.27 -4.74
C GLU A 158 -18.96 -7.45 -5.67
N GLU A 159 -18.21 -7.17 -6.74
CA GLU A 159 -17.81 -8.16 -7.74
C GLU A 159 -16.32 -8.57 -7.64
N ALA A 160 -15.55 -7.92 -6.76
CA ALA A 160 -14.12 -8.18 -6.68
C ALA A 160 -13.80 -9.47 -5.94
N GLN A 161 -13.02 -10.33 -6.58
CA GLN A 161 -12.43 -11.50 -5.95
C GLN A 161 -10.95 -11.23 -5.65
N TYR A 162 -10.68 -10.82 -4.42
CA TYR A 162 -9.33 -10.70 -3.90
C TYR A 162 -8.85 -12.02 -3.29
N CYS A 163 -7.53 -12.24 -3.32
CA CYS A 163 -6.91 -13.39 -2.64
C CYS A 163 -6.51 -13.09 -1.19
N PHE A 164 -6.75 -11.88 -0.69
CA PHE A 164 -6.60 -11.51 0.73
C PHE A 164 -7.97 -11.42 1.41
N GLU A 165 -8.00 -11.50 2.74
CA GLU A 165 -9.23 -11.41 3.56
C GLU A 165 -9.73 -9.98 3.70
N ARG A 166 -8.81 -9.06 4.03
CA ARG A 166 -9.11 -7.65 4.27
C ARG A 166 -7.87 -6.79 4.05
N ALA A 167 -8.08 -5.61 3.47
CA ALA A 167 -7.10 -4.55 3.37
C ALA A 167 -7.53 -3.35 4.22
N LEU A 168 -6.56 -2.73 4.89
CA LEU A 168 -6.73 -1.50 5.65
C LEU A 168 -5.98 -0.37 4.94
N CYS A 169 -6.61 0.80 4.86
CA CYS A 169 -5.96 2.00 4.34
C CYS A 169 -6.03 3.12 5.38
N CYS A 170 -4.94 3.86 5.53
CA CYS A 170 -4.83 4.88 6.58
C CYS A 170 -5.43 6.21 6.13
N MET A 171 -5.18 6.60 4.88
CA MET A 171 -5.48 7.93 4.34
C MET A 171 -6.07 7.84 2.93
N GLU A 172 -6.77 8.89 2.52
CA GLU A 172 -7.14 9.07 1.13
C GLU A 172 -5.97 9.59 0.32
N TYR A 173 -5.88 9.20 -0.95
CA TYR A 173 -4.83 9.67 -1.85
C TYR A 173 -5.13 11.11 -2.31
N THR A 174 -4.67 12.08 -1.52
CA THR A 174 -4.68 13.53 -1.83
C THR A 174 -3.33 13.99 -2.36
N ASP A 175 -3.22 15.25 -2.80
CA ASP A 175 -1.95 15.84 -3.23
C ASP A 175 -0.91 15.89 -2.09
N GLU A 176 -1.34 16.10 -0.85
CA GLU A 176 -0.46 16.04 0.33
C GLU A 176 0.07 14.62 0.56
N VAL A 177 -0.80 13.62 0.48
CA VAL A 177 -0.43 12.22 0.65
C VAL A 177 0.45 11.74 -0.51
N HIS A 178 0.19 12.20 -1.73
CA HIS A 178 1.07 12.00 -2.87
C HIS A 178 2.47 12.58 -2.59
N ARG A 179 2.57 13.82 -2.10
CA ARG A 179 3.86 14.45 -1.75
C ARG A 179 4.61 13.67 -0.66
N LEU A 180 3.90 13.12 0.33
CA LEU A 180 4.49 12.25 1.36
C LEU A 180 5.08 10.98 0.75
N ILE A 181 4.30 10.26 -0.04
CA ILE A 181 4.71 8.99 -0.66
C ILE A 181 5.83 9.23 -1.68
N TYR A 182 5.75 10.31 -2.45
CA TYR A 182 6.80 10.70 -3.40
C TYR A 182 8.11 11.04 -2.66
N SER A 183 8.02 11.81 -1.56
CA SER A 183 9.18 12.15 -0.73
C SER A 183 9.89 10.91 -0.18
N LEU A 184 9.12 9.90 0.25
CA LEU A 184 9.67 8.62 0.67
C LEU A 184 10.30 7.87 -0.52
N LYS A 185 9.60 7.75 -1.65
CA LYS A 185 10.03 6.93 -2.79
C LYS A 185 11.21 7.50 -3.58
N TYR A 186 11.34 8.81 -3.66
CA TYR A 186 12.27 9.47 -4.57
C TYR A 186 13.08 10.59 -3.92
N GLY A 187 12.65 11.09 -2.77
CA GLY A 187 13.38 12.13 -2.03
C GLY A 187 14.48 11.62 -1.11
N GLY A 188 14.75 10.30 -1.10
CA GLY A 188 15.74 9.68 -0.21
C GLY A 188 15.42 9.79 1.29
N ARG A 189 14.17 10.15 1.64
CA ARG A 189 13.76 10.47 3.01
C ARG A 189 13.33 9.22 3.78
N THR A 190 14.23 8.24 3.88
CA THR A 190 13.97 6.95 4.57
C THR A 190 13.59 7.13 6.03
N TYR A 191 14.09 8.19 6.68
CA TYR A 191 13.72 8.57 8.05
C TYR A 191 12.20 8.79 8.26
N MET A 192 11.42 8.99 7.19
CA MET A 192 9.96 9.11 7.25
C MET A 192 9.26 7.78 7.53
N ALA A 193 9.95 6.64 7.35
CA ALA A 193 9.36 5.31 7.50
C ALA A 193 8.78 5.10 8.92
N GLY A 194 9.48 5.54 9.97
CA GLY A 194 9.00 5.42 11.35
C GLY A 194 7.69 6.16 11.60
N SER A 195 7.57 7.41 11.12
CA SER A 195 6.34 8.20 11.23
C SER A 195 5.17 7.58 10.45
N LEU A 196 5.45 7.02 9.27
CA LEU A 196 4.44 6.38 8.43
C LEU A 196 4.00 5.01 8.99
N ALA A 197 4.93 4.25 9.56
CA ALA A 197 4.64 3.02 10.27
C ALA A 197 3.83 3.28 11.54
N ARG A 198 4.09 4.38 12.26
CA ARG A 198 3.26 4.81 13.40
C ARG A 198 1.81 5.05 12.97
N ILE A 199 1.58 5.74 11.85
CA ILE A 199 0.22 5.92 11.31
C ILE A 199 -0.45 4.56 11.03
N MET A 200 0.28 3.61 10.45
CA MET A 200 -0.24 2.26 10.18
C MET A 200 -0.52 1.47 11.47
N ALA A 201 0.35 1.56 12.47
CA ALA A 201 0.16 0.91 13.77
C ALA A 201 -1.10 1.42 14.47
N ASP A 202 -1.29 2.75 14.50
CA ASP A 202 -2.48 3.37 15.09
C ASP A 202 -3.75 2.99 14.32
N LYS A 203 -3.66 2.83 12.98
CA LYS A 203 -4.78 2.32 12.18
C LYS A 203 -5.14 0.87 12.52
N LEU A 204 -4.14 0.01 12.72
CA LEU A 204 -4.35 -1.37 13.17
C LEU A 204 -4.98 -1.41 14.57
N GLU A 205 -4.56 -0.52 15.47
CA GLU A 205 -5.14 -0.39 16.81
C GLU A 205 -6.61 0.06 16.76
N TYR A 206 -6.87 1.13 16.00
CA TYR A 206 -8.20 1.71 15.86
C TYR A 206 -9.22 0.71 15.32
N GLU A 207 -8.82 -0.15 14.39
CA GLU A 207 -9.66 -1.20 13.82
C GLU A 207 -9.83 -2.42 14.74
N GLY A 208 -9.20 -2.41 15.93
CA GLY A 208 -9.19 -3.55 16.86
C GLY A 208 -8.37 -4.73 16.36
N VAL A 209 -7.47 -4.51 15.39
CA VAL A 209 -6.77 -5.57 14.67
C VAL A 209 -5.51 -6.04 15.42
N LEU A 210 -4.95 -5.20 16.29
CA LEU A 210 -3.69 -5.51 17.01
C LEU A 210 -3.77 -6.74 17.93
N CYS A 211 -4.94 -7.06 18.49
CA CYS A 211 -5.05 -8.07 19.53
C CYS A 211 -5.33 -9.50 19.01
N GLU A 212 -5.63 -9.69 17.71
CA GLU A 212 -6.07 -11.02 17.19
C GLU A 212 -5.42 -11.51 15.87
N LEU A 213 -4.69 -10.70 15.10
CA LEU A 213 -4.82 -10.87 13.63
C LEU A 213 -3.60 -11.23 12.78
N CYS A 214 -2.34 -11.10 13.20
CA CYS A 214 -1.20 -11.47 12.35
C CYS A 214 -0.04 -12.10 13.13
N ASP A 215 0.61 -13.09 12.52
CA ASP A 215 1.81 -13.75 13.04
C ASP A 215 3.10 -13.12 12.49
N MET A 216 3.01 -12.45 11.34
CA MET A 216 4.16 -11.84 10.66
C MET A 216 3.76 -10.76 9.66
N ILE A 217 4.76 -9.97 9.26
CA ILE A 217 4.66 -8.91 8.26
C ILE A 217 5.49 -9.28 7.04
N VAL A 218 4.92 -9.12 5.84
CA VAL A 218 5.62 -9.29 4.56
C VAL A 218 5.47 -8.02 3.73
N PRO A 219 6.53 -7.26 3.46
CA PRO A 219 6.44 -6.10 2.59
C PRO A 219 6.26 -6.53 1.12
N VAL A 220 5.53 -5.72 0.34
CA VAL A 220 5.48 -5.92 -1.11
C VAL A 220 6.88 -5.73 -1.70
N PRO A 221 7.40 -6.71 -2.49
CA PRO A 221 8.75 -6.59 -3.02
C PRO A 221 8.82 -5.64 -4.21
N LEU A 222 9.89 -4.86 -4.23
CA LEU A 222 10.24 -4.00 -5.35
C LEU A 222 10.96 -4.81 -6.44
N SER A 223 10.83 -4.41 -7.70
CA SER A 223 11.60 -5.05 -8.78
C SER A 223 13.09 -4.70 -8.67
N LYS A 224 13.97 -5.59 -9.15
CA LYS A 224 15.43 -5.42 -9.06
C LYS A 224 15.89 -4.09 -9.69
N SER A 225 15.32 -3.69 -10.83
CA SER A 225 15.62 -2.41 -11.47
C SER A 225 15.23 -1.20 -10.60
N ARG A 226 14.00 -1.22 -10.05
CA ARG A 226 13.54 -0.14 -9.16
C ARG A 226 14.34 -0.11 -7.86
N LEU A 227 14.72 -1.25 -7.30
CA LEU A 227 15.53 -1.35 -6.09
C LEU A 227 16.92 -0.75 -6.33
N ARG A 228 17.58 -1.10 -7.44
CA ARG A 228 18.88 -0.48 -7.81
C ARG A 228 18.79 1.03 -8.00
N ARG A 229 17.73 1.51 -8.67
CA ARG A 229 17.54 2.96 -8.90
C ARG A 229 17.21 3.73 -7.63
N ARG A 230 16.40 3.14 -6.74
CA ARG A 230 15.91 3.78 -5.51
C ARG A 230 16.87 3.61 -4.33
N GLY A 231 17.65 2.53 -4.30
CA GLY A 231 18.53 2.15 -3.19
C GLY A 231 17.84 1.42 -2.03
N PHE A 232 16.50 1.42 -1.95
CA PHE A 232 15.74 0.81 -0.86
C PHE A 232 14.34 0.37 -1.30
N ASN A 233 13.72 -0.54 -0.52
CA ASN A 233 12.30 -0.89 -0.62
C ASN A 233 11.50 -0.08 0.42
N GLN A 234 10.67 0.86 -0.04
CA GLN A 234 9.85 1.70 0.84
C GLN A 234 8.86 0.89 1.69
N ALA A 235 8.28 -0.17 1.13
CA ALA A 235 7.40 -1.07 1.88
C ALA A 235 8.19 -1.85 2.93
N GLY A 236 9.43 -2.25 2.61
CA GLY A 236 10.35 -2.90 3.53
C GLY A 236 10.71 -2.02 4.72
N LEU A 237 11.09 -0.76 4.47
CA LEU A 237 11.39 0.20 5.55
C LEU A 237 10.19 0.42 6.48
N ILE A 238 8.98 0.55 5.92
CA ILE A 238 7.77 0.70 6.73
C ILE A 238 7.46 -0.58 7.50
N ALA A 239 7.64 -1.75 6.88
CA ALA A 239 7.42 -3.05 7.51
C ALA A 239 8.38 -3.31 8.68
N GLU A 240 9.65 -2.92 8.55
CA GLU A 240 10.64 -3.00 9.62
C GLU A 240 10.23 -2.14 10.81
N GLU A 241 9.86 -0.87 10.58
CA GLU A 241 9.38 0.01 11.65
C GLU A 241 8.07 -0.50 12.26
N LEU A 242 7.14 -0.99 11.43
CA LEU A 242 5.89 -1.56 11.90
C LEU A 242 6.13 -2.81 12.77
N SER A 243 7.13 -3.64 12.42
CA SER A 243 7.57 -4.78 13.23
C SER A 243 8.02 -4.37 14.63
N ARG A 244 8.76 -3.25 14.75
CA ARG A 244 9.17 -2.71 16.06
C ARG A 244 7.99 -2.22 16.88
N LEU A 245 6.98 -1.65 16.23
CA LEU A 245 5.79 -1.10 16.90
C LEU A 245 4.79 -2.18 17.34
N THR A 246 4.59 -3.21 16.52
CA THR A 246 3.60 -4.27 16.78
C THR A 246 4.18 -5.49 17.49
N GLY A 247 5.49 -5.70 17.39
CA GLY A 247 6.19 -6.91 17.87
C GLY A 247 6.10 -8.11 16.92
N TRP A 248 5.36 -8.00 15.81
CA TRP A 248 5.28 -9.04 14.79
C TRP A 248 6.59 -9.09 13.98
N PRO A 249 7.19 -10.27 13.77
CA PRO A 249 8.39 -10.38 12.94
C PRO A 249 8.09 -9.95 11.49
N HIS A 250 8.99 -9.18 10.88
CA HIS A 250 8.95 -8.94 9.44
C HIS A 250 9.92 -9.87 8.73
N ILE A 251 9.55 -10.32 7.52
CA ILE A 251 10.42 -11.08 6.62
C ILE A 251 10.24 -10.62 5.18
N ASP A 252 11.33 -10.48 4.43
CA ASP A 252 11.30 -10.21 2.99
C ASP A 252 11.04 -11.50 2.19
N ALA A 253 9.90 -12.15 2.47
CA ALA A 253 9.60 -13.51 2.02
C ALA A 253 9.43 -13.65 0.51
N ALA A 254 9.01 -12.59 -0.18
CA ALA A 254 8.71 -12.62 -1.60
C ALA A 254 9.73 -11.82 -2.41
N GLU A 255 9.87 -12.20 -3.67
CA GLU A 255 10.60 -11.42 -4.67
C GLU A 255 9.74 -11.14 -5.89
N ARG A 256 10.13 -10.08 -6.61
CA ARG A 256 9.50 -9.68 -7.86
C ARG A 256 10.35 -10.13 -9.04
N LEU A 257 9.82 -11.07 -9.82
CA LEU A 257 10.55 -11.78 -10.88
C LEU A 257 10.85 -10.91 -12.09
N ARG A 258 9.93 -10.00 -12.44
CA ARG A 258 10.06 -9.13 -13.62
C ARG A 258 9.66 -7.69 -13.32
N ASP A 259 10.25 -6.78 -14.08
CA ASP A 259 9.77 -5.40 -14.18
C ASP A 259 8.40 -5.40 -14.85
N THR A 260 7.52 -4.52 -14.38
CA THR A 260 6.25 -4.24 -15.03
C THR A 260 6.24 -2.82 -15.54
N ARG A 261 5.36 -2.54 -16.49
CA ARG A 261 4.98 -1.19 -16.87
C ARG A 261 4.59 -0.37 -15.64
N PHE A 262 4.69 0.96 -15.75
CA PHE A 262 4.13 1.84 -14.75
C PHE A 262 2.62 1.57 -14.66
N LEU A 263 2.15 1.23 -13.45
CA LEU A 263 0.73 0.89 -13.24
C LEU A 263 -0.17 2.15 -13.26
N SER A 264 0.43 3.33 -13.15
CA SER A 264 -0.25 4.61 -13.36
C SER A 264 -0.75 4.70 -14.81
N GLY A 265 -2.01 5.07 -14.99
CA GLY A 265 -2.65 5.14 -16.32
C GLY A 265 -3.21 3.82 -16.85
N LEU A 266 -2.85 2.67 -16.26
CA LEU A 266 -3.48 1.39 -16.61
C LEU A 266 -4.87 1.24 -15.97
N SER A 267 -5.80 0.66 -16.72
CA SER A 267 -7.11 0.23 -16.24
C SER A 267 -7.00 -0.88 -15.19
N ARG A 268 -8.12 -1.18 -14.51
CA ARG A 268 -8.19 -2.25 -13.51
C ARG A 268 -7.82 -3.62 -14.09
N HIS A 269 -8.33 -3.93 -15.28
CA HIS A 269 -8.06 -5.18 -15.98
C HIS A 269 -6.58 -5.26 -16.40
N GLU A 270 -6.05 -4.20 -17.00
CA GLU A 270 -4.64 -4.15 -17.41
C GLU A 270 -3.69 -4.30 -16.21
N ARG A 271 -3.99 -3.68 -15.07
CA ARG A 271 -3.19 -3.85 -13.84
C ARG A 271 -3.16 -5.30 -13.37
N ARG A 272 -4.30 -6.00 -13.42
CA ARG A 272 -4.40 -7.41 -13.01
C ARG A 272 -3.59 -8.30 -13.95
N SER A 273 -3.72 -8.10 -15.25
CA SER A 273 -2.95 -8.84 -16.26
C SER A 273 -1.45 -8.57 -16.12
N GLU A 274 -1.07 -7.31 -15.95
CA GLU A 274 0.33 -6.89 -15.82
C GLU A 274 1.02 -7.53 -14.60
N LEU A 275 0.28 -7.69 -13.49
CA LEU A 275 0.81 -8.23 -12.23
C LEU A 275 0.73 -9.75 -12.10
N SER A 276 0.02 -10.43 -12.99
CA SER A 276 -0.08 -11.90 -12.96
C SER A 276 1.31 -12.57 -13.08
N GLY A 277 1.61 -13.48 -12.16
CA GLY A 277 2.86 -14.25 -12.11
C GLY A 277 4.11 -13.40 -11.83
N VAL A 278 3.94 -12.19 -11.29
CA VAL A 278 5.06 -11.26 -11.06
C VAL A 278 5.80 -11.54 -9.75
N PHE A 279 5.16 -12.23 -8.81
CA PHE A 279 5.72 -12.53 -7.49
C PHE A 279 6.02 -14.02 -7.32
N ARG A 280 7.02 -14.31 -6.49
CA ARG A 280 7.37 -15.65 -6.04
C ARG A 280 7.80 -15.61 -4.58
N LEU A 281 7.47 -16.66 -3.83
CA LEU A 281 8.03 -16.89 -2.50
C LEU A 281 9.49 -17.36 -2.63
N LYS A 282 10.41 -16.76 -1.88
CA LYS A 282 11.78 -17.27 -1.82
C LYS A 282 11.76 -18.55 -0.97
N SER A 283 12.37 -19.61 -1.50
CA SER A 283 12.19 -20.98 -1.00
C SER A 283 12.58 -21.14 0.47
N GLU A 284 13.52 -20.35 0.96
CA GLU A 284 13.98 -20.37 2.36
C GLU A 284 12.93 -19.93 3.39
N TYR A 285 11.85 -19.25 2.97
CA TYR A 285 10.79 -18.80 3.88
C TYR A 285 9.56 -19.71 3.90
N LYS A 286 9.55 -20.80 3.12
CA LYS A 286 8.38 -21.67 2.98
C LYS A 286 7.85 -22.18 4.33
N GLU A 287 8.73 -22.76 5.14
CA GLU A 287 8.36 -23.28 6.46
C GLU A 287 7.90 -22.18 7.43
N GLN A 288 8.45 -20.95 7.28
CA GLN A 288 8.11 -19.84 8.16
C GLN A 288 6.70 -19.28 7.91
N ILE A 289 6.20 -19.38 6.67
CA ILE A 289 4.89 -18.83 6.30
C ILE A 289 3.75 -19.86 6.43
N GLU A 290 4.06 -21.15 6.51
CA GLU A 290 3.05 -22.20 6.55
C GLU A 290 2.16 -22.08 7.79
N GLY A 291 0.85 -22.10 7.58
CA GLY A 291 -0.16 -21.94 8.62
C GLY A 291 -0.21 -20.55 9.27
N LYS A 292 0.54 -19.55 8.77
CA LYS A 292 0.59 -18.22 9.36
C LYS A 292 -0.48 -17.26 8.84
N LYS A 293 -0.92 -16.35 9.69
CA LYS A 293 -1.66 -15.15 9.34
C LYS A 293 -0.69 -14.04 8.98
N ILE A 294 -0.72 -13.55 7.75
CA ILE A 294 0.30 -12.63 7.23
C ILE A 294 -0.29 -11.25 6.97
N LEU A 295 0.40 -10.20 7.41
CA LEU A 295 0.11 -8.81 7.03
C LEU A 295 1.01 -8.38 5.88
N ILE A 296 0.44 -8.12 4.71
CA ILE A 296 1.14 -7.46 3.61
C ILE A 296 1.21 -5.96 3.87
N VAL A 297 2.39 -5.36 3.67
CA VAL A 297 2.59 -3.90 3.74
C VAL A 297 2.89 -3.34 2.36
N ASP A 298 2.13 -2.33 1.93
CA ASP A 298 2.38 -1.57 0.71
C ASP A 298 2.14 -0.07 0.97
N ASP A 299 2.54 0.80 0.03
CA ASP A 299 2.34 2.24 0.18
C ASP A 299 0.98 2.73 -0.35
N ILE A 300 0.50 2.22 -1.49
CA ILE A 300 -0.77 2.66 -2.09
C ILE A 300 -1.61 1.46 -2.50
N PHE A 301 -2.85 1.43 -2.00
CA PHE A 301 -3.90 0.56 -2.53
C PHE A 301 -4.61 1.27 -3.69
N THR A 302 -4.59 0.66 -4.88
CA THR A 302 -5.37 1.17 -6.02
C THR A 302 -6.53 0.23 -6.35
N THR A 303 -6.26 -0.80 -7.15
CA THR A 303 -7.21 -1.85 -7.52
C THR A 303 -7.07 -3.10 -6.67
N GLY A 304 -6.12 -3.11 -5.73
CA GLY A 304 -5.76 -4.29 -4.94
C GLY A 304 -5.01 -5.37 -5.72
N ALA A 305 -4.69 -5.17 -7.01
CA ALA A 305 -4.04 -6.20 -7.83
C ALA A 305 -2.69 -6.64 -7.26
N THR A 306 -1.86 -5.71 -6.77
CA THR A 306 -0.55 -6.03 -6.16
C THR A 306 -0.70 -6.89 -4.92
N ALA A 307 -1.53 -6.45 -3.98
CA ALA A 307 -1.77 -7.17 -2.72
C ALA A 307 -2.45 -8.53 -2.99
N SER A 308 -3.37 -8.59 -3.94
CA SER A 308 -4.07 -9.83 -4.31
C SER A 308 -3.14 -10.84 -4.97
N GLU A 309 -2.25 -10.41 -5.87
CA GLU A 309 -1.27 -11.32 -6.48
C GLU A 309 -0.29 -11.87 -5.44
N LEU A 310 0.22 -11.01 -4.56
CA LEU A 310 1.12 -11.46 -3.50
C LEU A 310 0.39 -12.40 -2.52
N ALA A 311 -0.86 -12.09 -2.17
CA ALA A 311 -1.67 -12.97 -1.33
C ALA A 311 -1.94 -14.32 -1.99
N LEU A 312 -2.14 -14.36 -3.32
CA LEU A 312 -2.29 -15.61 -4.07
C LEU A 312 -1.04 -16.49 -3.92
N VAL A 313 0.15 -15.92 -4.08
CA VAL A 313 1.43 -16.63 -3.90
C VAL A 313 1.57 -17.15 -2.46
N LEU A 314 1.36 -16.29 -1.47
CA LEU A 314 1.52 -16.67 -0.05
C LEU A 314 0.54 -17.77 0.37
N LYS A 315 -0.74 -17.67 -0.05
CA LYS A 315 -1.74 -18.72 0.21
C LYS A 315 -1.45 -20.01 -0.55
N GLY A 316 -0.97 -19.91 -1.80
CA GLY A 316 -0.55 -21.06 -2.58
C GLY A 316 0.58 -21.86 -1.94
N GLU A 317 1.39 -21.20 -1.11
CA GLU A 317 2.50 -21.80 -0.36
C GLU A 317 2.14 -22.11 1.11
N GLY A 318 0.86 -22.06 1.48
CA GLY A 318 0.37 -22.57 2.77
C GLY A 318 0.05 -21.53 3.84
N ALA A 319 0.07 -20.23 3.56
CA ALA A 319 -0.39 -19.22 4.51
C ALA A 319 -1.88 -19.42 4.87
N ALA A 320 -2.22 -19.34 6.16
CA ALA A 320 -3.58 -19.58 6.65
C ALA A 320 -4.54 -18.45 6.28
N SER A 321 -4.09 -17.19 6.41
CA SER A 321 -4.86 -16.01 6.01
C SER A 321 -3.91 -14.88 5.65
N VAL A 322 -4.33 -14.02 4.73
CA VAL A 322 -3.52 -12.87 4.30
C VAL A 322 -4.34 -11.61 4.40
N TYR A 323 -3.80 -10.61 5.07
CA TYR A 323 -4.33 -9.26 5.21
C TYR A 323 -3.41 -8.27 4.50
N ALA A 324 -3.87 -7.06 4.25
CA ALA A 324 -3.04 -5.99 3.71
C ALA A 324 -3.22 -4.69 4.51
N ILE A 325 -2.17 -3.89 4.58
CA ILE A 325 -2.22 -2.51 5.04
C ILE A 325 -1.49 -1.60 4.05
N CYS A 326 -2.13 -0.47 3.73
CA CYS A 326 -1.59 0.54 2.84
C CYS A 326 -1.67 1.94 3.48
N LEU A 327 -0.71 2.82 3.15
CA LEU A 327 -0.76 4.20 3.65
C LEU A 327 -1.95 4.93 3.06
N ALA A 328 -2.17 4.75 1.76
CA ALA A 328 -3.17 5.53 1.03
C ALA A 328 -4.00 4.67 0.09
N THR A 329 -5.21 5.14 -0.21
CA THR A 329 -6.04 4.59 -1.27
C THR A 329 -6.78 5.67 -2.04
N GLY A 330 -7.07 5.40 -3.31
CA GLY A 330 -8.01 6.22 -4.07
C GLY A 330 -9.41 6.21 -3.45
N ARG A 331 -10.21 7.22 -3.78
CA ARG A 331 -11.63 7.30 -3.43
C ARG A 331 -12.48 6.49 -4.41
N ASN A 332 -13.65 6.05 -3.96
CA ASN A 332 -14.71 5.72 -4.90
C ASN A 332 -15.35 7.04 -5.35
N ILE A 333 -15.57 7.18 -6.65
CA ILE A 333 -16.42 8.23 -7.20
C ILE A 333 -17.83 7.65 -7.06
N TYR A 334 -18.60 8.18 -6.11
CA TYR A 334 -20.01 7.83 -5.92
C TYR A 334 -20.87 8.66 -6.86
#